data_AF-A0A078GLM3-F1
#
_entry.id   AF-A0A078GLM3-F1
#
_cell.length_a   1.000
_cell.length_b   1.000
_cell.length_c   1.000
_cell.angle_alpha   90.00
_cell.angle_beta   90.00
_cell.angle_gamma   90.00
#
_symmetry.space_group_name_H-M   'P 1'
#
loop_
_entity.id
_entity.type
_entity.pdbx_description
1 polymer ?
#
loop_
_entity_poly.entity_id
_entity_poly.type
_entity_poly.pdbx_seq_one_letter_code
_entity_poly.pdbx_strand_id
1 'polypeptide(L)'
;MVNQAKMARYRHLVFHILEFLQKHQLYPDEQVLKFKIELLNKTNKSLHHTEDAPQDIIIYGGRAAPLVTFLLNPNVVQELRGDKQYNLQMLKERYQTRLNVGITQHKLVPEETVTVIDSRCGEKFSVYKGSGNDSITQQFDACASWWTQGPDPAFQAELAREMGYTAARFGHVMFPENVYEPALKCAELLLDGVGKGWASRVYFSDNGSTAIEIGLKMAFRKFCVDHETLLSLSEDAEEKKHVDVKVLALRGSYHGDTLGAMEAQAPSPYTGFLQQPWYTGRGLFLEPPTVFLSNGTWNLSLPESFSQTASEECGTFTTRDEIFDKSRDTSVLATVYSTYVSEQLQEYSGISQSAHVGALIIEPVIHGAGGMHMVDPLFQRVLVNECRNRKIPVIFDEVFTGFWRLGVETTADLLGCKPDIACFAKLLTGGMIPLAVTLATDAVFDSFSGDSKLKALLHGHSYSAHAMGCATATKAIEWFKDPETNHNIDSQRGTLRELWDEELVLQISSHCAVERVVVLGTLFALELKFLMLSSLYASLYAKSLLEMLREDGIFTRPLGNVVYLMSGPCTSPEICHRLLAKLLKRLGEFNRA
;
A
#
# COMPACT_ATOMS: atom_id res chain seq x y z
N MET A 1 -41.59 7.78 12.07
CA MET A 1 -40.11 7.89 12.09
C MET A 1 -39.41 6.66 11.48
N VAL A 2 -39.85 6.16 10.32
CA VAL A 2 -39.24 4.98 9.63
C VAL A 2 -38.82 5.31 8.18
N ASN A 3 -39.06 6.53 7.68
CA ASN A 3 -39.00 6.81 6.24
C ASN A 3 -37.77 7.56 5.70
N GLN A 4 -36.86 8.07 6.54
CA GLN A 4 -35.67 8.76 6.02
C GLN A 4 -34.51 7.83 5.68
N ALA A 5 -34.37 6.69 6.37
CA ALA A 5 -33.29 5.72 6.13
C ALA A 5 -33.48 4.88 4.85
N LYS A 6 -34.70 4.77 4.31
CA LYS A 6 -34.98 4.02 3.08
C LYS A 6 -34.60 4.79 1.80
N MET A 7 -34.54 6.12 1.83
CA MET A 7 -34.46 6.94 0.62
C MET A 7 -33.05 7.10 0.03
N ALA A 8 -31.99 6.88 0.80
CA ALA A 8 -30.61 6.94 0.31
C ALA A 8 -30.20 5.73 -0.58
N ARG A 9 -30.99 4.65 -0.58
CA ARG A 9 -30.65 3.37 -1.25
C ARG A 9 -30.93 3.31 -2.75
N TYR A 10 -31.53 4.33 -3.36
CA TYR A 10 -32.05 4.24 -4.73
C TYR A 10 -31.11 4.76 -5.82
N ARG A 11 -29.95 5.33 -5.48
CA ARG A 11 -29.03 5.96 -6.45
C ARG A 11 -28.46 5.00 -7.50
N HIS A 12 -28.10 3.78 -7.12
CA HIS A 12 -27.62 2.75 -8.05
C HIS A 12 -28.73 2.18 -8.94
N LEU A 13 -29.99 2.25 -8.51
CA LEU A 13 -31.12 1.73 -9.28
C LEU A 13 -31.38 2.60 -10.51
N VAL A 14 -31.19 3.93 -10.40
CA VAL A 14 -31.50 4.89 -11.46
C VAL A 14 -30.61 4.68 -12.70
N PHE A 15 -29.33 4.31 -12.53
CA PHE A 15 -28.44 4.05 -13.67
C PHE A 15 -28.84 2.81 -14.47
N HIS A 16 -29.14 1.70 -13.78
CA HIS A 16 -29.64 0.49 -14.45
C HIS A 16 -31.00 0.70 -15.11
N ILE A 17 -31.84 1.58 -14.56
CA ILE A 17 -33.11 1.99 -15.18
C ILE A 17 -32.85 2.79 -16.46
N LEU A 18 -31.91 3.74 -16.44
CA LEU A 18 -31.55 4.50 -17.63
C LEU A 18 -30.94 3.60 -18.72
N GLU A 19 -30.14 2.60 -18.35
CA GLU A 19 -29.63 1.57 -19.28
C GLU A 19 -30.73 0.67 -19.84
N PHE A 20 -31.70 0.28 -19.02
CA PHE A 20 -32.87 -0.48 -19.48
C PHE A 20 -33.70 0.34 -20.48
N LEU A 21 -33.99 1.61 -20.16
CA LEU A 21 -34.72 2.51 -21.05
C LEU A 21 -34.00 2.71 -22.39
N GLN A 22 -32.67 2.79 -22.35
CA GLN A 22 -31.80 2.87 -23.53
C GLN A 22 -31.86 1.58 -24.37
N LYS A 23 -31.66 0.43 -23.73
CA LYS A 23 -31.67 -0.89 -24.36
C LYS A 23 -32.98 -1.19 -25.09
N HIS A 24 -34.10 -0.68 -24.56
CA HIS A 24 -35.43 -0.89 -25.13
C HIS A 24 -35.91 0.27 -26.02
N GLN A 25 -35.05 1.25 -26.34
CA GLN A 25 -35.35 2.42 -27.19
C GLN A 25 -36.60 3.20 -26.73
N LEU A 26 -36.88 3.18 -25.43
CA LEU A 26 -38.06 3.83 -24.86
C LEU A 26 -37.88 5.36 -24.78
N TYR A 27 -36.63 5.83 -24.86
CA TYR A 27 -36.23 7.22 -24.99
C TYR A 27 -35.07 7.34 -26.00
N PRO A 28 -34.90 8.50 -26.67
CA PRO A 28 -33.72 8.77 -27.49
C PRO A 28 -32.43 8.71 -26.66
N ASP A 29 -31.36 8.13 -27.22
CA ASP A 29 -30.06 7.97 -26.55
C ASP A 29 -29.53 9.30 -25.99
N GLU A 30 -29.74 10.40 -26.71
CA GLU A 30 -29.32 11.75 -26.32
C GLU A 30 -30.03 12.24 -25.05
N GLN A 31 -31.32 11.89 -24.86
CA GLN A 31 -32.06 12.22 -23.64
C GLN A 31 -31.60 11.38 -22.46
N VAL A 32 -31.40 10.08 -22.65
CA VAL A 32 -30.89 9.20 -21.59
C VAL A 32 -29.51 9.66 -21.12
N LEU A 33 -28.63 10.03 -22.06
CA LEU A 33 -27.31 10.54 -21.76
C LEU A 33 -27.37 11.88 -21.00
N LYS A 34 -28.25 12.80 -21.42
CA LYS A 34 -28.49 14.06 -20.71
C LYS A 34 -28.98 13.84 -19.28
N PHE A 35 -29.89 12.87 -19.05
CA PHE A 35 -30.34 12.51 -17.70
C PHE A 35 -29.23 11.88 -16.84
N LYS A 36 -28.38 11.01 -17.42
CA LYS A 36 -27.20 10.45 -16.73
C LYS A 36 -26.27 11.59 -16.26
N ILE A 37 -26.00 12.56 -17.13
CA ILE A 37 -25.15 13.74 -16.84
C ILE A 37 -25.77 14.62 -15.75
N GLU A 38 -27.08 14.90 -15.82
CA GLU A 38 -27.76 15.78 -14.87
C GLU A 38 -27.85 15.16 -13.45
N LEU A 39 -28.03 13.83 -13.38
CA LEU A 39 -28.04 13.07 -12.13
C LEU A 39 -26.65 13.08 -11.46
N LEU A 40 -25.58 13.04 -12.24
CA LEU A 40 -24.20 13.16 -11.76
C LEU A 40 -23.88 14.58 -11.27
N ASN A 41 -24.41 15.61 -11.94
CA ASN A 41 -24.19 17.02 -11.59
C ASN A 41 -24.95 17.48 -10.32
N LYS A 42 -26.08 16.87 -9.96
CA LYS A 42 -26.89 17.26 -8.77
C LYS A 42 -26.46 16.60 -7.44
N THR A 43 -25.25 16.04 -7.37
CA THR A 43 -24.78 15.16 -6.29
C THR A 43 -24.58 15.79 -4.90
N ASN A 44 -24.82 17.10 -4.71
CA ASN A 44 -24.77 17.76 -3.40
C ASN A 44 -26.13 18.13 -2.78
N LYS A 45 -27.26 17.76 -3.38
CA LYS A 45 -28.56 17.81 -2.69
C LYS A 45 -29.25 16.46 -2.73
N SER A 46 -29.67 16.01 -1.57
CA SER A 46 -30.58 14.89 -1.42
C SER A 46 -31.92 15.25 -2.05
N LEU A 47 -32.29 14.51 -3.10
CA LEU A 47 -33.65 14.50 -3.65
C LEU A 47 -34.59 14.00 -2.54
N HIS A 48 -35.28 14.92 -1.88
CA HIS A 48 -36.06 14.61 -0.68
C HIS A 48 -37.56 14.51 -0.95
N HIS A 49 -38.04 15.08 -2.06
CA HIS A 49 -39.45 15.04 -2.44
C HIS A 49 -39.65 14.89 -3.96
N THR A 50 -40.82 14.40 -4.35
CA THR A 50 -41.28 14.34 -5.75
C THR A 50 -41.32 15.70 -6.43
N GLU A 51 -41.23 16.80 -5.68
CA GLU A 51 -41.24 18.18 -6.18
C GLU A 51 -39.87 18.66 -6.69
N ASP A 52 -38.78 17.92 -6.43
CA ASP A 52 -37.41 18.27 -6.88
C ASP A 52 -37.05 17.64 -8.24
N ALA A 53 -37.92 16.80 -8.81
CA ALA A 53 -37.80 16.39 -10.19
C ALA A 53 -38.21 17.57 -11.09
N PRO A 54 -37.45 17.90 -12.17
CA PRO A 54 -37.87 18.89 -13.16
C PRO A 54 -39.36 18.67 -13.50
N GLN A 55 -40.17 19.73 -13.52
CA GLN A 55 -41.63 19.62 -13.73
C GLN A 55 -41.97 18.84 -15.01
N ASP A 56 -41.05 18.87 -15.98
CA ASP A 56 -41.01 18.14 -17.24
C ASP A 56 -41.04 16.60 -17.07
N ILE A 57 -40.66 16.09 -15.90
CA ILE A 57 -40.61 14.67 -15.53
C ILE A 57 -41.89 14.22 -14.84
N ILE A 58 -42.75 15.12 -14.34
CA ILE A 58 -43.85 14.70 -13.46
C ILE A 58 -45.16 14.52 -14.24
N ILE A 59 -45.47 15.38 -15.21
CA ILE A 59 -46.78 15.32 -15.88
C ILE A 59 -46.69 15.79 -17.34
N TYR A 60 -46.90 14.86 -18.28
CA TYR A 60 -47.39 15.17 -19.62
C TYR A 60 -48.79 14.56 -19.77
N GLY A 61 -49.81 15.39 -19.90
CA GLY A 61 -51.17 14.96 -20.26
C GLY A 61 -51.95 14.15 -19.21
N GLY A 62 -51.75 14.41 -17.91
CA GLY A 62 -52.59 13.81 -16.85
C GLY A 62 -52.28 12.35 -16.51
N ARG A 63 -51.16 11.79 -16.98
CA ARG A 63 -50.63 10.49 -16.54
C ARG A 63 -49.27 10.69 -15.87
N ALA A 64 -49.03 10.00 -14.76
CA ALA A 64 -47.72 9.98 -14.10
C ALA A 64 -46.65 9.52 -15.11
N ALA A 65 -45.48 10.15 -15.11
CA ALA A 65 -44.43 9.79 -16.05
C ALA A 65 -44.04 8.30 -15.95
N PRO A 66 -43.66 7.66 -17.07
CA PRO A 66 -43.32 6.25 -17.12
C PRO A 66 -42.27 5.84 -16.09
N LEU A 67 -41.30 6.72 -15.79
CA LEU A 67 -40.24 6.49 -14.81
C LEU A 67 -40.79 6.35 -13.37
N VAL A 68 -41.75 7.20 -12.99
CA VAL A 68 -42.39 7.17 -11.67
C VAL A 68 -43.32 5.96 -11.56
N THR A 69 -44.05 5.63 -12.63
CA THR A 69 -44.91 4.44 -12.69
C THR A 69 -44.10 3.14 -12.66
N PHE A 70 -42.92 3.13 -13.29
CA PHE A 70 -41.97 2.01 -13.29
C PHE A 70 -41.32 1.80 -11.91
N LEU A 71 -40.87 2.88 -11.25
CA LEU A 71 -40.27 2.84 -9.91
C LEU A 71 -41.26 2.43 -8.81
N LEU A 72 -42.55 2.70 -9.00
CA LEU A 72 -43.63 2.36 -8.07
C LEU A 72 -44.23 0.98 -8.30
N ASN A 73 -43.85 0.26 -9.37
CA ASN A 73 -44.34 -1.08 -9.64
C ASN A 73 -43.64 -2.12 -8.74
N PRO A 74 -44.34 -2.73 -7.76
CA PRO A 74 -43.72 -3.64 -6.80
C PRO A 74 -43.12 -4.89 -7.47
N ASN A 75 -43.69 -5.34 -8.59
CA ASN A 75 -43.23 -6.53 -9.31
C ASN A 75 -41.86 -6.28 -9.96
N VAL A 76 -41.65 -5.10 -10.55
CA VAL A 76 -40.38 -4.72 -11.18
C VAL A 76 -39.28 -4.59 -10.11
N VAL A 77 -39.60 -3.98 -8.96
CA VAL A 77 -38.65 -3.89 -7.84
C VAL A 77 -38.30 -5.26 -7.29
N GLN A 78 -39.26 -6.20 -7.26
CA GLN A 78 -39.02 -7.58 -6.82
C GLN A 78 -38.15 -8.35 -7.82
N GLU A 79 -38.39 -8.19 -9.11
CA GLU A 79 -37.60 -8.80 -10.19
C GLU A 79 -36.13 -8.33 -10.13
N LEU A 80 -35.89 -7.01 -10.08
CA LEU A 80 -34.54 -6.44 -9.96
C LEU A 80 -33.81 -6.92 -8.69
N ARG A 81 -34.53 -7.14 -7.59
CA ARG A 81 -33.94 -7.71 -6.37
C ARG A 81 -33.58 -9.18 -6.56
N GLY A 82 -34.46 -9.95 -7.20
CA GLY A 82 -34.20 -11.34 -7.55
C GLY A 82 -32.95 -11.47 -8.44
N ASP A 83 -32.83 -10.63 -9.46
CA ASP A 83 -31.67 -10.60 -10.35
C ASP A 83 -30.38 -10.24 -9.63
N LYS A 84 -30.39 -9.21 -8.76
CA LYS A 84 -29.20 -8.86 -7.97
C LYS A 84 -28.78 -9.99 -7.05
N GLN A 85 -29.72 -10.62 -6.36
CA GLN A 85 -29.47 -11.73 -5.44
C GLN A 85 -28.91 -12.94 -6.19
N TYR A 86 -29.52 -13.31 -7.31
CA TYR A 86 -29.02 -14.36 -8.20
C TYR A 86 -27.58 -14.07 -8.65
N ASN A 87 -27.31 -12.86 -9.13
CA ASN A 87 -25.96 -12.48 -9.57
C ASN A 87 -24.93 -12.59 -8.44
N LEU A 88 -25.25 -12.11 -7.23
CA LEU A 88 -24.36 -12.21 -6.07
C LEU A 88 -24.07 -13.66 -5.68
N GLN A 89 -25.06 -14.54 -5.76
CA GLN A 89 -24.91 -15.96 -5.47
C GLN A 89 -24.01 -16.64 -6.49
N MET A 90 -24.18 -16.30 -7.78
CA MET A 90 -23.37 -16.84 -8.88
C MET A 90 -21.92 -16.36 -8.89
N LEU A 91 -21.56 -15.30 -8.14
CA LEU A 91 -20.17 -14.81 -8.10
C LEU A 91 -19.20 -15.85 -7.52
N LYS A 92 -19.63 -16.67 -6.56
CA LYS A 92 -18.77 -17.71 -5.96
C LYS A 92 -18.44 -18.83 -6.95
N GLU A 93 -19.46 -19.35 -7.65
CA GLU A 93 -19.27 -20.35 -8.70
C GLU A 93 -18.39 -19.81 -9.85
N ARG A 94 -18.62 -18.56 -10.25
CA ARG A 94 -17.83 -17.92 -11.32
C ARG A 94 -16.39 -17.64 -10.90
N TYR A 95 -16.13 -17.38 -9.63
CA TYR A 95 -14.77 -17.17 -9.11
C TYR A 95 -13.88 -18.37 -9.44
N GLN A 96 -14.33 -19.60 -9.12
CA GLN A 96 -13.52 -20.80 -9.33
C GLN A 96 -13.33 -21.16 -10.80
N THR A 97 -14.31 -20.83 -11.65
CA THR A 97 -14.31 -21.25 -13.06
C THR A 97 -13.72 -20.20 -14.01
N ARG A 98 -13.66 -18.93 -13.61
CA ARG A 98 -13.32 -17.81 -14.51
C ARG A 98 -12.10 -17.00 -14.10
N LEU A 99 -11.71 -16.98 -12.83
CA LEU A 99 -10.65 -16.10 -12.34
C LEU A 99 -9.34 -16.86 -12.12
N ASN A 100 -8.22 -16.23 -12.47
CA ASN A 100 -6.88 -16.65 -12.04
C ASN A 100 -6.31 -15.61 -11.06
N VAL A 101 -6.49 -15.87 -9.77
CA VAL A 101 -6.13 -14.93 -8.70
C VAL A 101 -4.67 -15.13 -8.26
N GLY A 102 -3.89 -14.04 -8.26
CA GLY A 102 -2.49 -14.04 -7.81
C GLY A 102 -2.32 -14.38 -6.33
N ILE A 103 -1.15 -14.92 -5.98
CA ILE A 103 -0.75 -15.30 -4.61
C ILE A 103 -1.83 -16.13 -3.89
N THR A 104 -2.46 -17.05 -4.63
CA THR A 104 -3.53 -17.91 -4.14
C THR A 104 -3.37 -19.31 -4.74
N GLN A 105 -3.36 -20.35 -3.91
CA GLN A 105 -3.38 -21.73 -4.39
C GLN A 105 -4.84 -22.19 -4.55
N HIS A 106 -5.34 -22.22 -5.79
CA HIS A 106 -6.76 -22.43 -6.08
C HIS A 106 -7.30 -23.77 -5.58
N LYS A 107 -6.46 -24.82 -5.56
CA LYS A 107 -6.85 -26.13 -5.02
C LYS A 107 -7.16 -26.12 -3.52
N LEU A 108 -6.69 -25.09 -2.80
CA LEU A 108 -6.88 -24.92 -1.36
C LEU A 108 -7.96 -23.87 -1.03
N VAL A 109 -8.72 -23.39 -2.03
CA VAL A 109 -9.79 -22.39 -1.83
C VAL A 109 -11.16 -23.01 -2.10
N PRO A 110 -11.85 -23.48 -1.04
CA PRO A 110 -13.23 -23.92 -1.15
C PRO A 110 -14.16 -22.75 -1.51
N GLU A 111 -15.23 -23.05 -2.25
CA GLU A 111 -16.17 -22.05 -2.75
C GLU A 111 -16.81 -21.25 -1.60
N GLU A 112 -17.13 -21.92 -0.50
CA GLU A 112 -17.75 -21.35 0.68
C GLU A 112 -16.89 -20.26 1.33
N THR A 113 -15.57 -20.35 1.20
CA THR A 113 -14.60 -19.40 1.79
C THR A 113 -14.42 -18.13 0.96
N VAL A 114 -14.85 -18.15 -0.31
CA VAL A 114 -14.80 -16.98 -1.21
C VAL A 114 -15.69 -15.88 -0.64
N THR A 115 -15.09 -14.72 -0.39
CA THR A 115 -15.78 -13.55 0.13
C THR A 115 -16.38 -12.75 -1.02
N VAL A 116 -17.71 -12.60 -1.04
CA VAL A 116 -18.40 -11.80 -2.05
C VAL A 116 -18.58 -10.38 -1.53
N ILE A 117 -17.75 -9.46 -2.02
CA ILE A 117 -17.80 -8.04 -1.66
C ILE A 117 -18.74 -7.32 -2.63
N ASP A 118 -19.88 -6.82 -2.15
CA ASP A 118 -20.82 -6.03 -2.95
C ASP A 118 -20.35 -4.58 -3.11
N SER A 119 -19.76 -4.02 -2.05
CA SER A 119 -19.28 -2.63 -2.02
C SER A 119 -18.37 -2.36 -0.83
N ARG A 120 -17.82 -1.14 -0.74
CA ARG A 120 -17.19 -0.58 0.46
C ARG A 120 -17.71 0.83 0.75
N CYS A 121 -17.70 1.22 2.02
CA CYS A 121 -18.00 2.58 2.47
C CYS A 121 -17.06 2.95 3.61
N GLY A 122 -16.07 3.80 3.32
CA GLY A 122 -14.89 3.94 4.17
C GLY A 122 -14.28 2.57 4.42
N GLU A 123 -13.72 2.35 5.59
CA GLU A 123 -12.93 1.17 5.96
C GLU A 123 -13.73 -0.16 6.05
N LYS A 124 -15.00 -0.17 5.64
CA LYS A 124 -15.88 -1.33 5.76
C LYS A 124 -16.33 -1.86 4.41
N PHE A 125 -16.09 -3.15 4.18
CA PHE A 125 -16.76 -3.92 3.15
C PHE A 125 -18.20 -4.19 3.52
N SER A 126 -19.06 -4.24 2.50
CA SER A 126 -20.40 -4.84 2.55
C SER A 126 -20.30 -6.22 1.90
N VAL A 127 -20.33 -7.26 2.73
CA VAL A 127 -20.11 -8.66 2.30
C VAL A 127 -21.42 -9.41 2.26
N TYR A 128 -21.70 -10.06 1.12
CA TYR A 128 -22.86 -10.91 0.93
C TYR A 128 -22.63 -12.31 1.54
N LYS A 129 -23.60 -12.80 2.32
CA LYS A 129 -23.63 -14.15 2.91
C LYS A 129 -24.89 -14.88 2.45
N GLY A 130 -24.70 -15.92 1.63
CA GLY A 130 -25.79 -16.70 1.00
C GLY A 130 -26.12 -18.04 1.67
N SER A 131 -25.65 -18.31 2.90
CA SER A 131 -25.89 -19.57 3.61
C SER A 131 -27.11 -19.45 4.53
N GLY A 132 -28.30 -19.69 3.98
CA GLY A 132 -29.56 -19.86 4.73
C GLY A 132 -30.48 -18.64 4.75
N ASN A 133 -29.99 -17.47 5.15
CA ASN A 133 -30.74 -16.21 5.09
C ASN A 133 -29.86 -15.12 4.47
N ASP A 134 -30.24 -14.67 3.28
CA ASP A 134 -29.43 -13.75 2.49
C ASP A 134 -29.28 -12.42 3.21
N SER A 135 -28.03 -12.08 3.49
CA SER A 135 -27.71 -10.88 4.25
C SER A 135 -26.44 -10.22 3.74
N ILE A 136 -26.39 -8.90 3.91
CA ILE A 136 -25.19 -8.10 3.69
C ILE A 136 -24.72 -7.63 5.05
N THR A 137 -23.50 -8.02 5.43
CA THR A 137 -22.89 -7.69 6.71
C THR A 137 -21.66 -6.83 6.50
N GLN A 138 -21.41 -5.89 7.42
CA GLN A 138 -20.22 -5.07 7.36
C GLN A 138 -19.00 -5.81 7.93
N GLN A 139 -17.86 -5.69 7.26
CA GLN A 139 -16.57 -6.14 7.77
C GLN A 139 -15.53 -5.03 7.63
N PHE A 140 -14.78 -4.74 8.70
CA PHE A 140 -13.66 -3.80 8.64
C PHE A 140 -12.51 -4.42 7.83
N ASP A 141 -11.99 -3.70 6.84
CA ASP A 141 -10.87 -4.13 6.02
C ASP A 141 -9.53 -3.89 6.74
N ALA A 142 -9.18 -4.79 7.64
CA ALA A 142 -7.97 -4.75 8.45
C ALA A 142 -6.70 -5.20 7.70
N CYS A 143 -6.80 -5.75 6.48
CA CYS A 143 -5.64 -5.88 5.60
C CYS A 143 -5.40 -4.64 4.72
N ALA A 144 -6.26 -3.63 4.86
CA ALA A 144 -6.27 -2.41 4.06
C ALA A 144 -6.20 -2.70 2.55
N SER A 145 -6.93 -3.72 2.07
CA SER A 145 -6.94 -4.21 0.69
C SER A 145 -5.54 -4.21 0.07
N TRP A 146 -4.64 -5.01 0.65
CA TRP A 146 -3.23 -5.07 0.25
C TRP A 146 -2.45 -3.79 0.56
N TRP A 147 -2.69 -3.25 1.75
CA TRP A 147 -2.01 -2.06 2.31
C TRP A 147 -2.24 -0.77 1.51
N THR A 148 -3.27 -0.73 0.67
CA THR A 148 -3.64 0.43 -0.17
C THR A 148 -4.64 1.36 0.49
N GLN A 149 -5.51 0.85 1.38
CA GLN A 149 -6.65 1.62 1.88
C GLN A 149 -6.23 2.74 2.84
N GLY A 150 -6.88 3.89 2.65
CA GLY A 150 -6.80 5.07 3.50
C GLY A 150 -8.09 5.90 3.67
N PRO A 151 -9.08 5.90 2.75
CA PRO A 151 -10.17 6.86 2.81
C PRO A 151 -11.27 6.43 3.78
N ASP A 152 -11.74 7.40 4.57
CA ASP A 152 -12.99 7.31 5.31
C ASP A 152 -14.20 7.42 4.35
N PRO A 153 -15.45 7.30 4.84
CA PRO A 153 -16.63 7.40 3.98
C PRO A 153 -16.78 8.74 3.25
N ALA A 154 -16.41 9.86 3.87
CA ALA A 154 -16.53 11.18 3.26
C ALA A 154 -15.49 11.35 2.16
N PHE A 155 -14.25 10.98 2.46
CA PHE A 155 -13.15 11.08 1.52
C PHE A 155 -13.32 10.14 0.32
N GLN A 156 -13.84 8.92 0.53
CA GLN A 156 -14.18 8.01 -0.58
C GLN A 156 -15.19 8.65 -1.54
N ALA A 157 -16.20 9.35 -1.03
CA ALA A 157 -17.19 10.03 -1.86
C ALA A 157 -16.58 11.22 -2.62
N GLU A 158 -15.70 11.99 -1.98
CA GLU A 158 -14.97 13.08 -2.64
C GLU A 158 -14.06 12.57 -3.77
N LEU A 159 -13.27 11.52 -3.52
CA LEU A 159 -12.43 10.90 -4.55
C LEU A 159 -13.26 10.39 -5.73
N ALA A 160 -14.43 9.79 -5.48
CA ALA A 160 -15.31 9.34 -6.56
C ALA A 160 -15.79 10.50 -7.47
N ARG A 161 -16.08 11.68 -6.89
CA ARG A 161 -16.44 12.87 -7.67
C ARG A 161 -15.24 13.40 -8.46
N GLU A 162 -14.07 13.49 -7.83
CA GLU A 162 -12.82 13.94 -8.46
C GLU A 162 -12.45 13.05 -9.65
N MET A 163 -12.55 11.73 -9.48
CA MET A 163 -12.32 10.75 -10.53
C MET A 163 -13.34 10.88 -11.67
N GLY A 164 -14.64 11.01 -11.34
CA GLY A 164 -15.68 11.22 -12.35
C GLY A 164 -15.45 12.48 -13.20
N TYR A 165 -15.08 13.59 -12.56
CA TYR A 165 -14.70 14.83 -13.24
C TYR A 165 -13.47 14.63 -14.15
N THR A 166 -12.42 13.99 -13.63
CA THR A 166 -11.17 13.78 -14.36
C THR A 166 -11.35 12.86 -15.57
N ALA A 167 -12.17 11.81 -15.45
CA ALA A 167 -12.56 10.97 -16.58
C ALA A 167 -13.22 11.80 -17.69
N ALA A 168 -14.20 12.63 -17.34
CA ALA A 168 -14.93 13.45 -18.30
C ALA A 168 -14.05 14.52 -18.96
N ARG A 169 -13.11 15.11 -18.20
CA ARG A 169 -12.24 16.19 -18.68
C ARG A 169 -11.06 15.70 -19.52
N PHE A 170 -10.41 14.60 -19.11
CA PHE A 170 -9.15 14.16 -19.71
C PHE A 170 -9.19 12.73 -20.26
N GLY A 171 -9.95 11.83 -19.64
CA GLY A 171 -9.77 10.40 -19.87
C GLY A 171 -8.30 10.01 -19.67
N HIS A 172 -7.64 9.55 -20.72
CA HIS A 172 -6.18 9.41 -20.79
C HIS A 172 -5.62 10.23 -21.95
N VAL A 173 -4.57 11.01 -21.69
CA VAL A 173 -3.85 11.84 -22.66
C VAL A 173 -2.35 11.54 -22.56
N MET A 174 -1.63 11.69 -23.68
CA MET A 174 -0.20 11.37 -23.79
C MET A 174 0.64 12.22 -22.83
N PHE A 175 1.59 11.60 -22.11
CA PHE A 175 2.46 12.30 -21.15
C PHE A 175 3.82 12.75 -21.70
N PRO A 176 4.64 11.89 -22.34
CA PRO A 176 5.96 12.31 -22.81
C PRO A 176 5.89 13.57 -23.68
N GLU A 177 6.73 14.57 -23.37
CA GLU A 177 6.78 15.87 -24.04
C GLU A 177 5.49 16.72 -23.94
N ASN A 178 4.56 16.34 -23.06
CA ASN A 178 3.30 17.04 -22.81
C ASN A 178 3.14 17.37 -21.32
N VAL A 179 2.21 18.27 -21.00
CA VAL A 179 1.88 18.64 -19.62
C VAL A 179 0.37 18.83 -19.47
N TYR A 180 -0.17 18.41 -18.33
CA TYR A 180 -1.56 18.64 -17.98
C TYR A 180 -1.68 18.80 -16.47
N GLU A 181 -2.68 19.57 -16.08
CA GLU A 181 -2.91 20.08 -14.72
C GLU A 181 -2.75 19.02 -13.61
N PRO A 182 -3.41 17.85 -13.65
CA PRO A 182 -3.30 16.90 -12.54
C PRO A 182 -1.90 16.29 -12.40
N ALA A 183 -1.19 16.03 -13.50
CA ALA A 183 0.17 15.48 -13.44
C ALA A 183 1.17 16.49 -12.89
N LEU A 184 1.10 17.75 -13.36
CA LEU A 184 1.96 18.82 -12.86
C LEU A 184 1.71 19.10 -11.38
N LYS A 185 0.45 19.26 -10.98
CA LYS A 185 0.08 19.53 -9.58
C LYS A 185 0.50 18.38 -8.65
N CYS A 186 0.32 17.14 -9.08
CA CYS A 186 0.79 15.97 -8.35
C CYS A 186 2.30 16.01 -8.16
N ALA A 187 3.07 16.32 -9.22
CA ALA A 187 4.53 16.42 -9.12
C ALA A 187 4.97 17.54 -8.17
N GLU A 188 4.35 18.72 -8.21
CA GLU A 188 4.63 19.83 -7.28
C GLU A 188 4.40 19.43 -5.82
N LEU A 189 3.24 18.83 -5.52
CA LEU A 189 2.94 18.37 -4.16
C LEU A 189 3.90 17.28 -3.68
N LEU A 190 4.32 16.37 -4.56
CA LEU A 190 5.30 15.34 -4.23
C LEU A 190 6.66 15.96 -3.88
N LEU A 191 7.11 16.95 -4.65
CA LEU A 191 8.39 17.64 -4.41
C LEU A 191 8.35 18.54 -3.16
N ASP A 192 7.21 19.18 -2.90
CA ASP A 192 7.00 20.05 -1.72
C ASP A 192 6.65 19.26 -0.43
N GLY A 193 6.26 17.99 -0.57
CA GLY A 193 5.94 17.05 0.51
C GLY A 193 7.04 16.02 0.73
N VAL A 194 6.79 14.77 0.31
CA VAL A 194 7.70 13.62 0.50
C VAL A 194 9.10 13.80 -0.09
N GLY A 195 9.23 14.64 -1.13
CA GLY A 195 10.49 14.97 -1.79
C GLY A 195 11.26 16.12 -1.15
N LYS A 196 10.69 16.80 -0.15
CA LYS A 196 11.17 18.09 0.30
C LYS A 196 12.60 18.05 0.80
N GLY A 197 13.43 18.90 0.20
CA GLY A 197 14.83 19.08 0.58
C GLY A 197 15.75 17.93 0.17
N TRP A 198 15.36 17.09 -0.80
CA TRP A 198 16.28 16.18 -1.48
C TRP A 198 15.90 15.91 -2.94
N ALA A 199 14.61 15.71 -3.26
CA ALA A 199 14.16 15.41 -4.60
C ALA A 199 13.91 16.67 -5.42
N SER A 200 14.10 16.56 -6.73
CA SER A 200 13.83 17.63 -7.70
C SER A 200 13.10 17.15 -8.95
N ARG A 201 13.01 15.82 -9.15
CA ARG A 201 12.36 15.21 -10.31
C ARG A 201 11.38 14.13 -9.89
N VAL A 202 10.29 14.02 -10.64
CA VAL A 202 9.26 12.99 -10.49
C VAL A 202 9.16 12.20 -11.79
N TYR A 203 9.23 10.88 -11.70
CA TYR A 203 9.00 9.98 -12.81
C TYR A 203 7.77 9.12 -12.50
N PHE A 204 6.78 9.10 -13.39
CA PHE A 204 5.52 8.36 -13.16
C PHE A 204 5.52 6.97 -13.82
N SER A 205 4.96 6.00 -13.11
CA SER A 205 4.74 4.62 -13.57
C SER A 205 3.44 4.05 -13.00
N ASP A 206 3.15 2.77 -13.27
CA ASP A 206 1.82 2.20 -13.03
C ASP A 206 1.65 1.63 -11.60
N ASN A 207 2.71 1.06 -11.03
CA ASN A 207 2.68 0.43 -9.70
C ASN A 207 4.07 0.38 -9.04
N GLY A 208 4.11 -0.09 -7.78
CA GLY A 208 5.35 -0.19 -7.00
C GLY A 208 6.48 -0.95 -7.71
N SER A 209 6.21 -2.12 -8.29
CA SER A 209 7.24 -2.91 -8.98
C SER A 209 7.86 -2.15 -10.15
N THR A 210 7.04 -1.45 -10.94
CA THR A 210 7.54 -0.62 -12.05
C THR A 210 8.35 0.58 -11.56
N ALA A 211 7.94 1.23 -10.46
CA ALA A 211 8.71 2.32 -9.84
C ALA A 211 10.07 1.85 -9.33
N ILE A 212 10.15 0.64 -8.76
CA ILE A 212 11.40 0.05 -8.30
C ILE A 212 12.34 -0.26 -9.47
N GLU A 213 11.85 -0.84 -10.56
CA GLU A 213 12.70 -1.07 -11.74
C GLU A 213 13.27 0.23 -12.33
N ILE A 214 12.47 1.29 -12.32
CA ILE A 214 12.91 2.64 -12.70
C ILE A 214 13.98 3.14 -11.71
N GLY A 215 13.75 3.00 -10.41
CA GLY A 215 14.70 3.39 -9.35
C GLY A 215 16.04 2.66 -9.46
N LEU A 216 16.04 1.35 -9.75
CA LEU A 216 17.25 0.57 -9.96
C LEU A 216 18.03 1.05 -11.21
N LYS A 217 17.33 1.31 -12.34
CA LYS A 217 17.98 1.89 -13.53
C LYS A 217 18.61 3.26 -13.22
N MET A 218 17.91 4.10 -12.47
CA MET A 218 18.40 5.41 -12.02
C MET A 218 19.65 5.28 -11.14
N ALA A 219 19.62 4.39 -10.14
CA ALA A 219 20.74 4.16 -9.23
C ALA A 219 21.97 3.61 -9.97
N PHE A 220 21.81 2.55 -10.76
CA PHE A 220 22.95 1.97 -11.49
C PHE A 220 23.56 2.94 -12.50
N ARG A 221 22.75 3.78 -13.17
CA ARG A 221 23.29 4.82 -14.06
C ARG A 221 24.14 5.81 -13.28
N LYS A 222 23.62 6.31 -12.15
CA LYS A 222 24.34 7.26 -11.29
C LYS A 222 25.63 6.65 -10.76
N PHE A 223 25.59 5.41 -10.29
CA PHE A 223 26.76 4.68 -9.82
C PHE A 223 27.84 4.56 -10.90
N CYS A 224 27.48 4.12 -12.12
CA CYS A 224 28.44 3.98 -13.20
C CYS A 224 29.06 5.32 -13.63
N VAL A 225 28.27 6.41 -13.61
CA VAL A 225 28.78 7.76 -13.90
C VAL A 225 29.74 8.24 -12.80
N ASP A 226 29.45 7.95 -11.53
CA ASP A 226 30.34 8.37 -10.42
C ASP A 226 31.64 7.56 -10.33
N HIS A 227 31.70 6.42 -11.03
CA HIS A 227 32.82 5.50 -11.08
C HIS A 227 33.30 5.31 -12.53
N GLU A 228 33.57 6.40 -13.24
CA GLU A 228 33.93 6.46 -14.68
C GLU A 228 35.00 5.44 -15.12
N THR A 229 35.92 5.04 -14.22
CA THR A 229 36.93 3.99 -14.46
C THR A 229 36.33 2.61 -14.77
N LEU A 230 35.12 2.31 -14.30
CA LEU A 230 34.39 1.09 -14.64
C LEU A 230 33.87 1.10 -16.08
N LEU A 231 33.60 2.29 -16.64
CA LEU A 231 33.16 2.44 -18.03
C LEU A 231 34.34 2.35 -19.02
N SER A 232 35.50 2.92 -18.67
CA SER A 232 36.71 2.88 -19.51
C SER A 232 37.31 1.47 -19.67
N LEU A 233 37.08 0.56 -18.71
CA LEU A 233 37.49 -0.85 -18.80
C LEU A 233 36.73 -1.66 -19.87
N SER A 234 35.67 -1.07 -20.46
CA SER A 234 34.86 -1.71 -21.50
C SER A 234 35.23 -1.30 -22.93
N GLU A 235 36.06 -0.26 -23.11
CA GLU A 235 36.44 0.25 -24.45
C GLU A 235 37.76 -0.35 -24.98
N ASP A 236 38.69 -0.74 -24.09
CA ASP A 236 40.06 -1.18 -24.46
C ASP A 236 40.30 -2.70 -24.54
N ALA A 237 39.26 -3.53 -24.39
CA ALA A 237 39.38 -4.99 -24.49
C ALA A 237 38.47 -5.55 -25.59
N GLU A 238 39.04 -6.35 -26.51
CA GLU A 238 38.31 -7.07 -27.57
C GLU A 238 37.20 -8.00 -27.03
N GLU A 239 37.17 -8.25 -25.72
CA GLU A 239 36.04 -8.80 -24.97
C GLU A 239 35.45 -7.71 -24.06
N LYS A 240 34.23 -7.24 -24.36
CA LYS A 240 33.49 -6.30 -23.49
C LYS A 240 33.35 -6.93 -22.09
N LYS A 241 34.19 -6.52 -21.14
CA LYS A 241 34.03 -6.88 -19.73
C LYS A 241 32.72 -6.26 -19.24
N HIS A 242 31.68 -7.08 -19.11
CA HIS A 242 30.44 -6.68 -18.49
C HIS A 242 30.70 -6.39 -17.00
N VAL A 243 30.58 -5.14 -16.59
CA VAL A 243 30.56 -4.75 -15.18
C VAL A 243 29.27 -5.28 -14.57
N ASP A 244 29.37 -6.27 -13.69
CA ASP A 244 28.21 -6.82 -12.99
C ASP A 244 27.85 -5.90 -11.81
N VAL A 245 26.67 -5.29 -11.87
CA VAL A 245 26.16 -4.42 -10.80
C VAL A 245 25.08 -5.16 -10.00
N LYS A 246 25.22 -5.11 -8.68
CA LYS A 246 24.34 -5.76 -7.71
C LYS A 246 23.71 -4.73 -6.78
N VAL A 247 22.59 -5.09 -6.18
CA VAL A 247 22.03 -4.32 -5.07
C VAL A 247 22.66 -4.71 -3.74
N LEU A 248 22.67 -3.79 -2.79
CA LEU A 248 22.71 -4.10 -1.36
C LEU A 248 21.29 -3.93 -0.84
N ALA A 249 20.77 -4.99 -0.23
CA ALA A 249 19.43 -5.00 0.36
C ALA A 249 19.43 -5.78 1.68
N LEU A 250 18.32 -5.69 2.41
CA LEU A 250 18.14 -6.41 3.66
C LEU A 250 17.31 -7.66 3.42
N ARG A 251 17.73 -8.83 3.91
CA ARG A 251 16.94 -10.05 3.79
C ARG A 251 15.56 -9.83 4.43
N GLY A 252 14.53 -10.31 3.74
CA GLY A 252 13.13 -10.13 4.13
C GLY A 252 12.48 -8.85 3.60
N SER A 253 13.25 -7.94 3.01
CA SER A 253 12.65 -6.81 2.26
C SER A 253 11.95 -7.29 0.99
N TYR A 254 10.91 -6.56 0.58
CA TYR A 254 10.11 -6.84 -0.61
C TYR A 254 9.93 -5.59 -1.47
N HIS A 255 10.10 -5.76 -2.79
CA HIS A 255 10.11 -4.63 -3.72
C HIS A 255 9.20 -4.81 -4.94
N GLY A 256 8.47 -5.93 -5.05
CA GLY A 256 7.57 -6.20 -6.16
C GLY A 256 7.84 -7.49 -6.94
N ASP A 257 6.94 -7.82 -7.87
CA ASP A 257 6.92 -9.15 -8.53
C ASP A 257 7.38 -9.11 -10.00
N THR A 258 7.72 -7.94 -10.54
CA THR A 258 8.39 -7.87 -11.85
C THR A 258 9.86 -8.28 -11.70
N LEU A 259 10.47 -8.84 -12.75
CA LEU A 259 11.78 -9.48 -12.64
C LEU A 259 12.85 -8.56 -12.03
N GLY A 260 12.94 -7.30 -12.45
CA GLY A 260 13.96 -6.38 -11.93
C GLY A 260 13.75 -6.07 -10.43
N ALA A 261 12.49 -5.98 -10.00
CA ALA A 261 12.15 -5.80 -8.59
C ALA A 261 12.39 -7.07 -7.76
N MET A 262 12.16 -8.26 -8.33
CA MET A 262 12.48 -9.54 -7.70
C MET A 262 13.99 -9.72 -7.51
N GLU A 263 14.81 -9.29 -8.47
CA GLU A 263 16.28 -9.40 -8.36
C GLU A 263 16.87 -8.59 -7.19
N ALA A 264 16.11 -7.63 -6.65
CA ALA A 264 16.44 -6.89 -5.43
C ALA A 264 15.97 -7.57 -4.13
N GLN A 265 15.34 -8.74 -4.21
CA GLN A 265 14.91 -9.53 -3.06
C GLN A 265 15.84 -10.71 -2.85
N ALA A 266 16.07 -11.07 -1.59
CA ALA A 266 16.92 -12.20 -1.26
C ALA A 266 16.31 -13.54 -1.72
N PRO A 267 17.12 -14.57 -2.03
CA PRO A 267 16.62 -15.89 -2.36
C PRO A 267 15.70 -16.45 -1.26
N SER A 268 14.53 -16.94 -1.66
CA SER A 268 13.51 -17.51 -0.77
C SER A 268 12.66 -18.55 -1.54
N PRO A 269 11.76 -19.29 -0.86
CA PRO A 269 10.79 -20.15 -1.55
C PRO A 269 9.91 -19.41 -2.59
N TYR A 270 9.80 -18.08 -2.49
CA TYR A 270 9.00 -17.23 -3.40
C TYR A 270 9.78 -16.73 -4.62
N THR A 271 11.10 -16.90 -4.68
CA THR A 271 11.92 -16.46 -5.82
C THR A 271 12.56 -17.62 -6.59
N GLY A 272 12.35 -18.86 -6.13
CA GLY A 272 12.89 -20.05 -6.78
C GLY A 272 12.37 -20.29 -8.21
N PHE A 273 12.96 -21.28 -8.89
CA PHE A 273 12.68 -21.62 -10.29
C PHE A 273 11.18 -21.81 -10.61
N LEU A 274 10.39 -22.35 -9.68
CA LEU A 274 8.95 -22.56 -9.87
C LEU A 274 8.15 -21.25 -9.94
N GLN A 275 8.67 -20.15 -9.40
CA GLN A 275 8.02 -18.85 -9.40
C GLN A 275 8.51 -17.99 -10.56
N GLN A 276 9.84 -17.89 -10.73
CA GLN A 276 10.46 -17.08 -11.78
C GLN A 276 11.77 -17.73 -12.27
N PRO A 277 11.74 -18.49 -13.38
CA PRO A 277 12.93 -19.18 -13.90
C PRO A 277 14.13 -18.29 -14.25
N TRP A 278 13.92 -16.99 -14.45
CA TRP A 278 14.97 -16.02 -14.78
C TRP A 278 15.54 -15.28 -13.58
N TYR A 279 15.00 -15.51 -12.37
CA TYR A 279 15.53 -14.90 -11.16
C TYR A 279 16.92 -15.47 -10.85
N THR A 280 17.85 -14.59 -10.48
CA THR A 280 19.23 -14.97 -10.15
C THR A 280 19.71 -14.46 -8.79
N GLY A 281 18.96 -13.55 -8.15
CA GLY A 281 19.29 -12.96 -6.86
C GLY A 281 20.48 -12.01 -6.95
N ARG A 282 20.33 -10.92 -7.71
CA ARG A 282 21.42 -9.96 -8.01
C ARG A 282 21.72 -8.98 -6.86
N GLY A 283 22.02 -9.50 -5.68
CA GLY A 283 22.30 -8.67 -4.53
C GLY A 283 23.24 -9.28 -3.49
N LEU A 284 23.82 -8.39 -2.68
CA LEU A 284 24.32 -8.68 -1.35
C LEU A 284 23.15 -8.44 -0.38
N PHE A 285 22.78 -9.49 0.37
CA PHE A 285 21.61 -9.46 1.25
C PHE A 285 22.03 -9.63 2.70
N LEU A 286 21.95 -8.55 3.48
CA LEU A 286 22.33 -8.56 4.90
C LEU A 286 21.13 -8.93 5.77
N GLU A 287 21.36 -9.68 6.85
CA GLU A 287 20.33 -9.91 7.88
C GLU A 287 20.14 -8.62 8.70
N PRO A 288 18.91 -8.07 8.79
CA PRO A 288 18.67 -6.86 9.55
C PRO A 288 18.50 -7.16 11.06
N PRO A 289 19.09 -6.35 11.95
CA PRO A 289 18.60 -6.19 13.32
C PRO A 289 17.13 -5.74 13.32
N THR A 290 16.31 -6.37 14.16
CA THR A 290 14.89 -6.05 14.28
C THR A 290 14.53 -5.64 15.68
N VAL A 291 13.48 -4.85 15.81
CA VAL A 291 13.00 -4.31 17.08
C VAL A 291 11.51 -4.59 17.22
N PHE A 292 11.05 -4.92 18.42
CA PHE A 292 9.65 -5.27 18.66
C PHE A 292 9.25 -5.12 20.12
N LEU A 293 7.95 -5.00 20.38
CA LEU A 293 7.36 -4.98 21.71
C LEU A 293 7.05 -6.42 22.16
N SER A 294 7.46 -6.80 23.38
CA SER A 294 7.10 -8.07 24.01
C SER A 294 7.09 -7.89 25.52
N ASN A 295 6.04 -8.38 26.20
CA ASN A 295 5.84 -8.20 27.65
C ASN A 295 5.98 -6.75 28.13
N GLY A 296 5.48 -5.79 27.33
CA GLY A 296 5.52 -4.37 27.66
C GLY A 296 6.88 -3.68 27.52
N THR A 297 7.92 -4.37 27.05
CA THR A 297 9.23 -3.77 26.76
C THR A 297 9.57 -3.86 25.28
N TRP A 298 10.26 -2.85 24.76
CA TRP A 298 10.79 -2.91 23.39
C TRP A 298 12.13 -3.61 23.42
N ASN A 299 12.31 -4.60 22.55
CA ASN A 299 13.49 -5.46 22.51
C ASN A 299 14.17 -5.37 21.14
N LEU A 300 15.50 -5.39 21.11
CA LEU A 300 16.32 -5.53 19.92
C LEU A 300 16.72 -7.00 19.76
N SER A 301 16.46 -7.56 18.58
CA SER A 301 16.98 -8.85 18.15
C SER A 301 18.08 -8.64 17.12
N LEU A 302 19.27 -9.12 17.47
CA LEU A 302 20.44 -9.10 16.60
C LEU A 302 20.55 -10.45 15.86
N PRO A 303 20.83 -10.44 14.55
CA PRO A 303 21.18 -11.65 13.81
C PRO A 303 22.43 -12.34 14.38
N GLU A 304 22.57 -13.66 14.13
CA GLU A 304 23.71 -14.45 14.60
C GLU A 304 25.07 -13.89 14.16
N SER A 305 25.13 -13.19 13.02
CA SER A 305 26.33 -12.52 12.52
C SER A 305 26.87 -11.43 13.45
N PHE A 306 26.09 -10.96 14.43
CA PHE A 306 26.49 -9.98 15.44
C PHE A 306 26.86 -10.61 16.80
N SER A 307 26.75 -11.93 16.95
CA SER A 307 26.85 -12.65 18.23
C SER A 307 28.22 -12.60 18.91
N GLN A 308 29.29 -12.26 18.19
CA GLN A 308 30.64 -12.17 18.76
C GLN A 308 30.98 -10.76 19.33
N THR A 309 30.14 -9.76 19.08
CA THR A 309 30.52 -8.34 19.24
C THR A 309 29.65 -7.57 20.23
N ALA A 310 28.45 -8.06 20.57
CA ALA A 310 27.54 -7.37 21.49
C ALA A 310 27.64 -7.95 22.91
N SER A 311 28.07 -7.12 23.87
CA SER A 311 27.95 -7.40 25.31
C SER A 311 26.48 -7.43 25.75
N GLU A 312 26.21 -8.08 26.88
CA GLU A 312 24.89 -8.24 27.53
C GLU A 312 24.12 -6.93 27.83
N GLU A 313 24.67 -5.74 27.52
CA GLU A 313 24.11 -4.42 27.84
C GLU A 313 23.23 -3.81 26.72
N CYS A 314 23.13 -4.42 25.54
CA CYS A 314 22.41 -3.82 24.42
C CYS A 314 21.20 -4.68 24.03
N GLY A 315 19.98 -4.27 24.40
CA GLY A 315 18.84 -5.07 23.97
C GLY A 315 17.43 -4.61 24.33
N THR A 316 17.25 -3.68 25.26
CA THR A 316 15.91 -3.25 25.68
C THR A 316 15.77 -1.74 25.71
N PHE A 317 14.58 -1.27 25.38
CA PHE A 317 14.19 0.14 25.41
C PHE A 317 12.90 0.28 26.20
N THR A 318 12.78 1.38 26.94
CA THR A 318 11.58 1.64 27.75
C THR A 318 10.44 2.10 26.86
N THR A 319 10.76 2.93 25.86
CA THR A 319 9.79 3.52 24.94
C THR A 319 10.16 3.27 23.48
N ARG A 320 9.16 3.39 22.59
CA ARG A 320 9.40 3.33 21.15
C ARG A 320 10.29 4.49 20.68
N ASP A 321 10.14 5.66 21.28
CA ASP A 321 10.85 6.88 20.87
C ASP A 321 12.37 6.76 21.05
N GLU A 322 12.85 6.07 22.10
CA GLU A 322 14.27 5.77 22.31
C GLU A 322 14.90 5.06 21.11
N ILE A 323 14.16 4.18 20.42
CA ILE A 323 14.65 3.43 19.26
C ILE A 323 14.93 4.38 18.08
N PHE A 324 14.11 5.41 17.90
CA PHE A 324 14.25 6.39 16.81
C PHE A 324 15.17 7.56 17.19
N ASP A 325 15.52 7.72 18.47
CA ASP A 325 16.31 8.84 18.95
C ASP A 325 17.70 8.91 18.28
N LYS A 326 18.11 10.12 17.89
CA LYS A 326 19.38 10.35 17.19
C LYS A 326 20.62 10.23 18.08
N SER A 327 20.48 10.31 19.40
CA SER A 327 21.59 10.06 20.33
C SER A 327 22.21 8.68 20.15
N ARG A 328 21.43 7.70 19.66
CA ARG A 328 21.89 6.35 19.32
C ARG A 328 22.98 6.33 18.24
N ASP A 329 23.12 7.38 17.42
CA ASP A 329 24.19 7.48 16.40
C ASP A 329 25.60 7.50 17.03
N THR A 330 25.70 7.86 18.31
CA THR A 330 26.97 7.86 19.06
C THR A 330 27.16 6.62 19.95
N SER A 331 26.24 5.66 19.89
CA SER A 331 26.28 4.44 20.70
C SER A 331 27.34 3.45 20.21
N VAL A 332 27.77 2.56 21.10
CA VAL A 332 28.66 1.44 20.74
C VAL A 332 28.03 0.58 19.64
N LEU A 333 26.71 0.40 19.67
CA LEU A 333 25.97 -0.37 18.66
C LEU A 333 26.07 0.27 17.26
N ALA A 334 26.08 1.59 17.16
CA ALA A 334 26.28 2.30 15.88
C ALA A 334 27.66 1.97 15.28
N THR A 335 28.69 1.95 16.12
CA THR A 335 30.05 1.54 15.72
C THR A 335 30.10 0.08 15.28
N VAL A 336 29.44 -0.83 16.02
CA VAL A 336 29.34 -2.25 15.65
C VAL A 336 28.66 -2.41 14.29
N TYR A 337 27.55 -1.71 14.05
CA TYR A 337 26.86 -1.70 12.75
C TYR A 337 27.73 -1.13 11.63
N SER A 338 28.45 -0.03 11.87
CA SER A 338 29.33 0.59 10.87
C SER A 338 30.46 -0.35 10.47
N THR A 339 31.10 -0.99 11.45
CA THR A 339 32.16 -1.98 11.21
C THR A 339 31.63 -3.16 10.40
N TYR A 340 30.50 -3.75 10.82
CA TYR A 340 29.88 -4.87 10.11
C TYR A 340 29.57 -4.50 8.65
N VAL A 341 28.89 -3.36 8.41
CA VAL A 341 28.55 -2.93 7.05
C VAL A 341 29.81 -2.66 6.22
N SER A 342 30.83 -2.06 6.82
CA SER A 342 32.10 -1.79 6.15
C SER A 342 32.81 -3.08 5.71
N GLU A 343 32.85 -4.10 6.57
CA GLU A 343 33.43 -5.41 6.27
C GLU A 343 32.69 -6.09 5.11
N GLN A 344 31.35 -6.09 5.15
CA GLN A 344 30.52 -6.69 4.09
C GLN A 344 30.70 -5.97 2.74
N LEU A 345 30.80 -4.64 2.74
CA LEU A 345 31.03 -3.86 1.52
C LEU A 345 32.46 -4.00 0.99
N GLN A 346 33.44 -4.30 1.84
CA GLN A 346 34.84 -4.42 1.45
C GLN A 346 35.06 -5.58 0.45
N GLU A 347 34.32 -6.67 0.59
CA GLU A 347 34.36 -7.82 -0.33
C GLU A 347 34.00 -7.45 -1.78
N TYR A 348 33.22 -6.38 -1.96
CA TYR A 348 32.75 -5.86 -3.26
C TYR A 348 33.49 -4.59 -3.70
N SER A 349 34.52 -4.18 -2.93
CA SER A 349 35.32 -2.99 -3.19
C SER A 349 36.62 -3.34 -3.92
N GLY A 350 36.98 -2.56 -4.95
CA GLY A 350 38.24 -2.68 -5.69
C GLY A 350 38.08 -2.93 -7.19
N ILE A 351 39.01 -2.37 -8.00
CA ILE A 351 38.98 -2.37 -9.48
C ILE A 351 39.09 -3.79 -10.08
N SER A 352 39.64 -4.75 -9.33
CA SER A 352 39.85 -6.13 -9.77
C SER A 352 38.63 -7.04 -9.57
N GLN A 353 37.56 -6.57 -8.92
CA GLN A 353 36.36 -7.37 -8.70
C GLN A 353 35.48 -7.39 -9.96
N SER A 354 34.84 -8.53 -10.22
CA SER A 354 33.92 -8.69 -11.36
C SER A 354 32.51 -8.18 -11.06
N ALA A 355 32.13 -8.06 -9.77
CA ALA A 355 30.83 -7.59 -9.32
C ALA A 355 30.96 -6.46 -8.30
N HIS A 356 30.11 -5.45 -8.43
CA HIS A 356 30.09 -4.26 -7.57
C HIS A 356 28.70 -4.01 -7.00
N VAL A 357 28.63 -3.49 -5.78
CA VAL A 357 27.39 -2.97 -5.21
C VAL A 357 27.12 -1.59 -5.81
N GLY A 358 26.11 -1.52 -6.69
CA GLY A 358 25.77 -0.33 -7.45
C GLY A 358 24.54 0.44 -6.93
N ALA A 359 23.83 -0.09 -5.95
CA ALA A 359 22.67 0.56 -5.34
C ALA A 359 22.39 -0.01 -3.94
N LEU A 360 22.03 0.83 -2.98
CA LEU A 360 21.36 0.42 -1.74
C LEU A 360 19.85 0.54 -1.96
N ILE A 361 19.09 -0.49 -1.60
CA ILE A 361 17.62 -0.45 -1.57
C ILE A 361 17.11 -1.00 -0.25
N ILE A 362 16.23 -0.25 0.42
CA ILE A 362 15.61 -0.64 1.69
C ILE A 362 14.13 -0.33 1.69
N GLU A 363 13.33 -1.16 2.36
CA GLU A 363 12.03 -0.76 2.92
C GLU A 363 12.32 -0.04 4.25
N PRO A 364 12.15 1.30 4.35
CA PRO A 364 12.50 2.01 5.57
C PRO A 364 11.61 1.60 6.75
N VAL A 365 12.18 1.40 7.93
CA VAL A 365 11.51 1.10 9.19
C VAL A 365 10.79 -0.25 9.24
N ILE A 366 9.87 -0.55 8.32
CA ILE A 366 9.07 -1.78 8.32
C ILE A 366 9.29 -2.60 7.06
N HIS A 367 9.74 -3.85 7.22
CA HIS A 367 9.64 -4.87 6.17
C HIS A 367 8.21 -5.41 6.13
N GLY A 368 7.42 -4.99 5.13
CA GLY A 368 5.99 -5.27 5.07
C GLY A 368 5.69 -6.73 4.75
N ALA A 369 5.98 -7.15 3.51
CA ALA A 369 5.70 -8.50 3.05
C ALA A 369 6.58 -9.55 3.75
N GLY A 370 7.74 -9.14 4.28
CA GLY A 370 8.65 -9.97 5.08
C GLY A 370 8.09 -10.39 6.44
N GLY A 371 6.93 -9.87 6.87
CA GLY A 371 6.30 -10.25 8.14
C GLY A 371 6.06 -9.10 9.12
N MET A 372 5.94 -7.85 8.63
CA MET A 372 5.73 -6.67 9.46
C MET A 372 6.81 -6.54 10.56
N HIS A 373 8.07 -6.79 10.19
CA HIS A 373 9.20 -6.61 11.09
C HIS A 373 9.60 -5.14 11.10
N MET A 374 9.83 -4.57 12.28
CA MET A 374 10.48 -3.27 12.38
C MET A 374 11.99 -3.49 12.39
N VAL A 375 12.67 -3.01 11.35
CA VAL A 375 14.13 -2.99 11.30
C VAL A 375 14.61 -1.88 12.22
N ASP A 376 15.74 -2.09 12.92
CA ASP A 376 16.33 -1.06 13.75
C ASP A 376 16.65 0.21 12.91
N PRO A 377 16.00 1.36 13.17
CA PRO A 377 16.27 2.61 12.45
C PRO A 377 17.73 3.06 12.53
N LEU A 378 18.44 2.72 13.62
CA LEU A 378 19.87 3.00 13.74
C LEU A 378 20.65 2.25 12.66
N PHE A 379 20.38 0.95 12.48
CA PHE A 379 21.07 0.12 11.50
C PHE A 379 20.86 0.65 10.08
N GLN A 380 19.62 0.97 9.70
CA GLN A 380 19.34 1.50 8.37
C GLN A 380 20.02 2.84 8.11
N ARG A 381 20.07 3.74 9.09
CA ARG A 381 20.76 5.03 8.97
C ARG A 381 22.27 4.86 8.83
N VAL A 382 22.89 3.97 9.62
CA VAL A 382 24.30 3.62 9.47
C VAL A 382 24.57 3.06 8.07
N LEU A 383 23.73 2.13 7.60
CA LEU A 383 23.82 1.54 6.26
C LEU A 383 23.74 2.59 5.15
N VAL A 384 22.79 3.52 5.25
CA VAL A 384 22.63 4.64 4.31
C VAL A 384 23.89 5.52 4.27
N ASN A 385 24.44 5.86 5.43
CA ASN A 385 25.64 6.69 5.51
C ASN A 385 26.88 5.97 4.94
N GLU A 386 27.06 4.69 5.25
CA GLU A 386 28.17 3.88 4.73
C GLU A 386 28.13 3.75 3.20
N CYS A 387 26.93 3.54 2.62
CA CYS A 387 26.74 3.50 1.18
C CYS A 387 27.01 4.86 0.53
N ARG A 388 26.49 5.95 1.10
CA ARG A 388 26.72 7.30 0.60
C ARG A 388 28.20 7.69 0.62
N ASN A 389 28.92 7.34 1.68
CA ASN A 389 30.38 7.58 1.78
C ASN A 389 31.17 6.88 0.65
N ARG A 390 30.62 5.80 0.08
CA ARG A 390 31.19 5.04 -1.04
C ARG A 390 30.55 5.38 -2.39
N LYS A 391 29.76 6.46 -2.47
CA LYS A 391 29.01 6.87 -3.68
C LYS A 391 28.12 5.76 -4.25
N ILE A 392 27.56 4.93 -3.37
CA ILE A 392 26.52 3.96 -3.73
C ILE A 392 25.17 4.68 -3.58
N PRO A 393 24.39 4.88 -4.67
CA PRO A 393 23.11 5.57 -4.60
C PRO A 393 22.11 4.84 -3.69
N VAL A 394 21.33 5.61 -2.95
CA VAL A 394 20.38 5.12 -1.95
C VAL A 394 18.94 5.24 -2.46
N ILE A 395 18.25 4.10 -2.49
CA ILE A 395 16.83 3.98 -2.83
C ILE A 395 16.03 3.71 -1.55
N PHE A 396 15.05 4.57 -1.26
CA PHE A 396 14.00 4.25 -0.30
C PHE A 396 12.79 3.69 -1.03
N ASP A 397 12.44 2.44 -0.74
CA ASP A 397 11.16 1.86 -1.13
C ASP A 397 10.09 2.27 -0.11
N GLU A 398 9.44 3.41 -0.37
CA GLU A 398 8.32 3.91 0.41
C GLU A 398 6.96 3.51 -0.20
N VAL A 399 6.93 2.45 -1.04
CA VAL A 399 5.67 1.95 -1.61
C VAL A 399 4.74 1.46 -0.50
N PHE A 400 5.29 0.87 0.58
CA PHE A 400 4.52 0.51 1.77
C PHE A 400 4.36 1.68 2.75
N THR A 401 5.44 2.37 3.07
CA THR A 401 5.52 3.27 4.24
C THR A 401 5.08 4.71 3.99
N GLY A 402 5.13 5.15 2.73
CA GLY A 402 4.81 6.53 2.36
C GLY A 402 3.35 6.89 2.63
N PHE A 403 3.10 8.19 2.72
CA PHE A 403 1.77 8.77 2.91
C PHE A 403 1.06 8.25 4.16
N TRP A 404 1.66 8.49 5.33
CA TRP A 404 1.01 8.35 6.64
C TRP A 404 0.83 6.93 7.16
N ARG A 405 1.26 5.89 6.41
CA ARG A 405 1.18 4.48 6.87
C ARG A 405 1.78 4.33 8.26
N LEU A 406 2.95 4.93 8.49
CA LEU A 406 3.69 4.86 9.76
C LEU A 406 3.57 6.14 10.61
N GLY A 407 2.53 6.94 10.39
CA GLY A 407 2.29 8.17 11.17
C GLY A 407 2.99 9.43 10.65
N VAL A 408 3.80 9.30 9.60
CA VAL A 408 4.53 10.40 8.93
C VAL A 408 4.27 10.38 7.42
N GLU A 409 4.43 11.51 6.75
CA GLU A 409 4.25 11.60 5.29
C GLU A 409 5.33 10.80 4.55
N THR A 410 6.58 10.84 5.05
CA THR A 410 7.72 10.03 4.57
C THR A 410 8.56 9.52 5.74
N THR A 411 9.10 8.31 5.61
CA THR A 411 9.99 7.71 6.62
C THR A 411 11.41 8.29 6.63
N ALA A 412 11.76 9.17 5.68
CA ALA A 412 12.99 9.97 5.77
C ALA A 412 13.04 10.78 7.08
N ASP A 413 11.88 11.20 7.61
CA ASP A 413 11.77 11.89 8.90
C ASP A 413 12.07 10.94 10.07
N LEU A 414 11.58 9.70 10.03
CA LEU A 414 11.82 8.69 11.07
C LEU A 414 13.26 8.20 11.09
N LEU A 415 13.86 7.94 9.93
CA LEU A 415 15.27 7.54 9.83
C LEU A 415 16.22 8.72 10.06
N GLY A 416 15.75 9.95 9.89
CA GLY A 416 16.55 11.15 10.04
C GLY A 416 17.65 11.30 8.99
N CYS A 417 17.54 10.60 7.86
CA CYS A 417 18.42 10.66 6.70
C CYS A 417 17.59 10.58 5.41
N LYS A 418 18.09 11.16 4.32
CA LYS A 418 17.36 11.28 3.04
C LYS A 418 17.94 10.31 1.99
N PRO A 419 17.16 9.87 1.00
CA PRO A 419 17.65 9.04 -0.09
C PRO A 419 18.15 9.87 -1.30
N ASP A 420 18.69 9.20 -2.31
CA ASP A 420 18.96 9.78 -3.63
C ASP A 420 17.79 9.55 -4.60
N ILE A 421 17.04 8.46 -4.38
CA ILE A 421 15.88 8.00 -5.14
C ILE A 421 14.84 7.46 -4.16
N ALA A 422 13.54 7.69 -4.40
CA ALA A 422 12.49 7.06 -3.58
C ALA A 422 11.29 6.66 -4.43
N CYS A 423 10.70 5.50 -4.10
CA CYS A 423 9.56 4.95 -4.83
C CYS A 423 8.30 5.00 -3.97
N PHE A 424 7.18 5.44 -4.53
CA PHE A 424 5.90 5.52 -3.83
C PHE A 424 4.75 4.98 -4.70
N ALA A 425 3.78 4.30 -4.09
CA ALA A 425 2.52 3.90 -4.71
C ALA A 425 1.46 3.72 -3.60
N LYS A 426 0.60 2.69 -3.68
CA LYS A 426 -0.39 2.31 -2.65
C LYS A 426 -1.21 3.50 -2.11
N LEU A 427 -0.88 4.02 -0.93
CA LEU A 427 -1.58 5.14 -0.29
C LEU A 427 -1.45 6.47 -1.06
N LEU A 428 -0.51 6.58 -2.01
CA LEU A 428 -0.36 7.72 -2.91
C LEU A 428 -1.70 8.19 -3.49
N THR A 429 -2.56 7.26 -3.90
CA THR A 429 -3.87 7.54 -4.51
C THR A 429 -5.04 7.30 -3.56
N GLY A 430 -4.78 7.23 -2.25
CA GLY A 430 -5.79 6.88 -1.26
C GLY A 430 -6.44 5.52 -1.53
N GLY A 431 -5.74 4.57 -2.17
CA GLY A 431 -6.25 3.22 -2.42
C GLY A 431 -7.41 3.12 -3.42
N MET A 432 -7.63 4.14 -4.27
CA MET A 432 -8.72 4.15 -5.25
C MET A 432 -8.31 3.63 -6.63
N ILE A 433 -7.09 3.93 -7.07
CA ILE A 433 -6.61 3.60 -8.43
C ILE A 433 -5.09 3.40 -8.45
N PRO A 434 -4.52 2.54 -9.31
CA PRO A 434 -3.06 2.40 -9.41
C PRO A 434 -2.40 3.67 -9.93
N LEU A 435 -1.32 4.08 -9.28
CA LEU A 435 -0.32 5.03 -9.76
C LEU A 435 0.93 4.79 -8.93
N ALA A 436 2.11 4.94 -9.53
CA ALA A 436 3.36 4.98 -8.80
C ALA A 436 4.24 6.12 -9.29
N VAL A 437 5.16 6.53 -8.43
CA VAL A 437 6.15 7.56 -8.71
C VAL A 437 7.52 7.15 -8.21
N THR A 438 8.55 7.51 -8.96
CA THR A 438 9.95 7.46 -8.56
C THR A 438 10.48 8.89 -8.51
N LEU A 439 10.79 9.37 -7.31
CA LEU A 439 11.43 10.65 -7.08
C LEU A 439 12.95 10.49 -7.17
N ALA A 440 13.64 11.52 -7.67
CA ALA A 440 15.09 11.52 -7.80
C ALA A 440 15.69 12.89 -7.52
N THR A 441 16.95 12.89 -7.09
CA THR A 441 17.80 14.09 -7.01
C THR A 441 18.20 14.60 -8.40
N ASP A 442 18.63 15.86 -8.48
CA ASP A 442 19.18 16.44 -9.72
C ASP A 442 20.42 15.67 -10.19
N ALA A 443 21.30 15.26 -9.27
CA ALA A 443 22.52 14.52 -9.61
C ALA A 443 22.22 13.17 -10.27
N VAL A 444 21.14 12.49 -9.87
CA VAL A 444 20.67 11.26 -10.54
C VAL A 444 20.10 11.59 -11.92
N PHE A 445 19.27 12.63 -12.03
CA PHE A 445 18.70 13.08 -13.31
C PHE A 445 19.78 13.43 -14.33
N ASP A 446 20.79 14.20 -13.92
CA ASP A 446 21.89 14.68 -14.78
C ASP A 446 22.74 13.54 -15.36
N SER A 447 22.76 12.36 -14.72
CA SER A 447 23.46 11.17 -15.24
C SER A 447 22.87 10.63 -16.57
N PHE A 448 21.63 11.00 -16.89
CA PHE A 448 20.93 10.68 -18.13
C PHE A 448 20.93 11.83 -19.15
N SER A 449 21.38 13.02 -18.76
CA SER A 449 21.42 14.20 -19.64
C SER A 449 22.53 14.10 -20.68
N GLY A 450 22.21 14.32 -21.96
CA GLY A 450 23.18 14.46 -23.05
C GLY A 450 22.53 14.50 -24.42
N ASP A 451 23.34 14.60 -25.47
CA ASP A 451 22.87 14.92 -26.83
C ASP A 451 22.22 13.74 -27.58
N SER A 452 22.32 12.53 -27.02
CA SER A 452 21.76 11.31 -27.63
C SER A 452 20.57 10.80 -26.82
N LYS A 453 19.47 10.50 -27.52
CA LYS A 453 18.31 9.79 -26.94
C LYS A 453 18.69 8.46 -26.29
N LEU A 454 19.78 7.82 -26.75
CA LEU A 454 20.29 6.57 -26.15
C LEU A 454 20.84 6.76 -24.73
N LYS A 455 21.15 8.01 -24.32
CA LYS A 455 21.58 8.34 -22.97
C LYS A 455 20.40 8.56 -22.01
N ALA A 456 19.21 8.82 -22.53
CA ALA A 456 18.01 9.04 -21.73
C ALA A 456 17.55 7.76 -21.01
N LEU A 457 16.71 7.92 -19.99
CA LEU A 457 16.06 6.79 -19.33
C LEU A 457 14.96 6.20 -20.22
N LEU A 458 15.32 5.19 -21.02
CA LEU A 458 14.40 4.47 -21.91
C LEU A 458 13.59 3.40 -21.14
N HIS A 459 12.78 3.88 -20.20
CA HIS A 459 11.67 3.15 -19.59
C HIS A 459 10.41 3.96 -19.95
N GLY A 460 9.25 3.33 -20.11
CA GLY A 460 8.00 4.05 -20.26
C GLY A 460 6.83 3.08 -20.32
N HIS A 461 5.68 3.52 -19.80
CA HIS A 461 4.42 2.78 -19.86
C HIS A 461 3.40 3.60 -20.63
N SER A 462 2.45 2.93 -21.30
CA SER A 462 1.41 3.62 -22.06
C SER A 462 0.59 4.58 -21.18
N TYR A 463 0.36 4.22 -19.91
CA TYR A 463 -0.40 5.02 -18.95
C TYR A 463 0.48 5.83 -17.98
N SER A 464 1.76 6.02 -18.28
CA SER A 464 2.64 6.89 -17.49
C SER A 464 1.98 8.24 -17.23
N ALA A 465 1.90 8.63 -15.95
CA ALA A 465 1.24 9.85 -15.45
C ALA A 465 -0.24 9.99 -15.84
N HIS A 466 -1.00 8.91 -15.98
CA HIS A 466 -2.41 9.00 -16.36
C HIS A 466 -3.19 10.00 -15.46
N ALA A 467 -3.95 10.90 -16.11
CA ALA A 467 -4.58 12.05 -15.45
C ALA A 467 -5.47 11.66 -14.26
N MET A 468 -6.18 10.52 -14.38
CA MET A 468 -7.02 9.95 -13.32
C MET A 468 -6.23 9.70 -12.03
N GLY A 469 -5.10 9.00 -12.13
CA GLY A 469 -4.24 8.69 -10.99
C GLY A 469 -3.66 9.95 -10.39
N CYS A 470 -3.15 10.86 -11.22
CA CYS A 470 -2.52 12.09 -10.75
C CYS A 470 -3.51 13.02 -10.02
N ALA A 471 -4.75 13.14 -10.51
CA ALA A 471 -5.81 13.92 -9.84
C ALA A 471 -6.19 13.29 -8.50
N THR A 472 -6.39 11.97 -8.49
CA THR A 472 -6.70 11.20 -7.27
C THR A 472 -5.58 11.33 -6.24
N ALA A 473 -4.31 11.23 -6.67
CA ALA A 473 -3.15 11.37 -5.80
C ALA A 473 -3.02 12.78 -5.23
N THR A 474 -3.17 13.80 -6.07
CA THR A 474 -3.21 15.21 -5.65
C THR A 474 -4.21 15.41 -4.51
N LYS A 475 -5.44 14.94 -4.71
CA LYS A 475 -6.51 15.05 -3.70
C LYS A 475 -6.18 14.29 -2.42
N ALA A 476 -5.58 13.11 -2.51
CA ALA A 476 -5.18 12.31 -1.35
C ALA A 476 -4.03 12.90 -0.54
N ILE A 477 -3.01 13.42 -1.21
CA ILE A 477 -1.88 14.08 -0.55
C ILE A 477 -2.38 15.27 0.27
N GLU A 478 -3.22 16.12 -0.32
CA GLU A 478 -3.81 17.28 0.37
C GLU A 478 -4.71 16.84 1.52
N TRP A 479 -5.65 15.91 1.27
CA TRP A 479 -6.63 15.48 2.27
C TRP A 479 -6.02 14.81 3.50
N PHE A 480 -5.01 13.95 3.31
CA PHE A 480 -4.39 13.28 4.45
C PHE A 480 -3.54 14.22 5.31
N LYS A 481 -3.01 15.30 4.72
CA LYS A 481 -2.12 16.25 5.38
C LYS A 481 -2.86 17.40 6.07
N ASP A 482 -4.04 17.74 5.60
CA ASP A 482 -4.84 18.85 6.12
C ASP A 482 -5.55 18.47 7.44
N PRO A 483 -5.30 19.17 8.57
CA PRO A 483 -5.98 18.93 9.84
C PRO A 483 -7.50 19.13 9.80
N GLU A 484 -8.03 19.91 8.84
CA GLU A 484 -9.48 20.10 8.68
C GLU A 484 -10.18 18.85 8.13
N THR A 485 -9.46 18.03 7.35
CA THR A 485 -9.99 16.81 6.75
C THR A 485 -9.45 15.53 7.39
N ASN A 486 -8.29 15.59 8.04
CA ASN A 486 -7.70 14.50 8.81
C ASN A 486 -7.50 14.90 10.28
N HIS A 487 -8.49 14.60 11.11
CA HIS A 487 -8.47 14.90 12.54
C HIS A 487 -7.42 14.10 13.36
N ASN A 488 -6.67 13.20 12.73
CA ASN A 488 -5.57 12.51 13.38
C ASN A 488 -4.24 13.27 13.27
N ILE A 489 -4.15 14.31 12.44
CA ILE A 489 -2.95 15.13 12.31
C ILE A 489 -2.77 15.97 13.57
N ASP A 490 -1.66 15.76 14.28
CA ASP A 490 -1.19 16.65 15.33
C ASP A 490 -0.48 17.84 14.66
N SER A 491 -1.14 19.00 14.62
CA SER A 491 -0.60 20.21 13.99
C SER A 491 0.68 20.74 14.65
N GLN A 492 0.99 20.35 15.89
CA GLN A 492 2.23 20.76 16.56
C GLN A 492 3.40 19.89 16.13
N ARG A 493 3.16 18.58 15.97
CA ARG A 493 4.21 17.60 15.64
C ARG A 493 4.37 17.36 14.14
N GLY A 494 3.34 17.66 13.34
CA GLY A 494 3.31 17.32 11.91
C GLY A 494 3.20 15.82 11.63
N THR A 495 2.77 15.04 12.63
CA THR A 495 2.62 13.58 12.57
C THR A 495 1.19 13.19 12.92
N LEU A 496 0.80 11.94 12.66
CA LEU A 496 -0.42 11.40 13.25
C LEU A 496 -0.26 11.26 14.77
N ARG A 497 -1.34 11.48 15.51
CA ARG A 497 -1.47 11.04 16.91
C ARG A 497 -1.45 9.51 17.00
N GLU A 498 -1.16 8.98 18.18
CA GLU A 498 -1.29 7.54 18.42
C GLU A 498 -2.73 7.07 18.15
N LEU A 499 -2.86 6.07 17.27
CA LEU A 499 -4.16 5.53 16.87
C LEU A 499 -4.55 4.32 17.69
N TRP A 500 -3.57 3.59 18.22
CA TRP A 500 -3.77 2.32 18.90
C TRP A 500 -3.78 2.52 20.41
N ASP A 501 -4.75 1.89 21.07
CA ASP A 501 -4.91 1.97 22.53
C ASP A 501 -3.70 1.34 23.24
N GLU A 502 -2.97 2.16 23.99
CA GLU A 502 -1.70 1.77 24.63
C GLU A 502 -1.90 0.62 25.64
N GLU A 503 -2.97 0.64 26.45
CA GLU A 503 -3.22 -0.40 27.45
C GLU A 503 -3.49 -1.74 26.75
N LEU A 504 -4.34 -1.75 25.72
CA LEU A 504 -4.63 -2.96 24.95
C LEU A 504 -3.40 -3.47 24.19
N VAL A 505 -2.57 -2.59 23.64
CA VAL A 505 -1.29 -2.94 23.01
C VAL A 505 -0.39 -3.67 24.01
N LEU A 506 -0.22 -3.13 25.22
CA LEU A 506 0.61 -3.73 26.27
C LEU A 506 0.06 -5.09 26.71
N GLN A 507 -1.26 -5.20 26.91
CA GLN A 507 -1.94 -6.46 27.26
C GLN A 507 -1.74 -7.54 26.19
N ILE A 508 -1.91 -7.18 24.90
CA ILE A 508 -1.69 -8.11 23.78
C ILE A 508 -0.21 -8.52 23.71
N SER A 509 0.73 -7.58 23.87
CA SER A 509 2.16 -7.87 23.85
C SER A 509 2.63 -8.81 24.96
N SER A 510 1.86 -8.87 26.06
CA SER A 510 2.14 -9.74 27.22
C SER A 510 1.37 -11.06 27.17
N HIS A 511 0.55 -11.29 26.13
CA HIS A 511 -0.24 -12.50 26.00
C HIS A 511 0.65 -13.70 25.70
N CYS A 512 0.46 -14.83 26.37
CA CYS A 512 1.40 -15.97 26.27
C CYS A 512 1.48 -16.60 24.87
N ALA A 513 0.43 -16.47 24.05
CA ALA A 513 0.42 -16.91 22.65
C ALA A 513 1.13 -15.95 21.68
N VAL A 514 1.46 -14.73 22.11
CA VAL A 514 2.09 -13.70 21.28
C VAL A 514 3.60 -13.71 21.50
N GLU A 515 4.34 -13.80 20.41
CA GLU A 515 5.81 -13.76 20.40
C GLU A 515 6.32 -12.32 20.42
N ARG A 516 5.78 -11.50 19.51
CA ARG A 516 6.12 -10.09 19.38
C ARG A 516 4.95 -9.26 18.86
N VAL A 517 5.01 -7.96 19.12
CA VAL A 517 4.12 -6.93 18.57
C VAL A 517 4.94 -5.85 17.89
N VAL A 518 4.46 -5.36 16.75
CA VAL A 518 4.95 -4.15 16.09
C VAL A 518 3.77 -3.20 15.92
N VAL A 519 3.90 -1.99 16.45
CA VAL A 519 2.84 -0.98 16.41
C VAL A 519 3.43 0.39 16.09
N LEU A 520 2.99 0.98 14.98
CA LEU A 520 3.45 2.28 14.52
C LEU A 520 2.46 2.88 13.51
N GLY A 521 2.02 4.11 13.76
CA GLY A 521 1.06 4.81 12.91
C GLY A 521 -0.24 4.00 12.72
N THR A 522 -0.55 3.68 11.47
CA THR A 522 -1.77 2.92 11.10
C THR A 522 -1.60 1.41 11.16
N LEU A 523 -0.43 0.91 11.57
CA LEU A 523 -0.10 -0.52 11.65
C LEU A 523 -0.12 -1.01 13.10
N PHE A 524 -0.85 -2.10 13.33
CA PHE A 524 -0.67 -3.00 14.46
C PHE A 524 -0.45 -4.42 13.93
N ALA A 525 0.63 -5.08 14.30
CA ALA A 525 0.92 -6.46 13.93
C ALA A 525 1.36 -7.26 15.16
N LEU A 526 0.99 -8.53 15.20
CA LEU A 526 1.50 -9.50 16.16
C LEU A 526 1.98 -10.75 15.44
N GLU A 527 2.98 -11.40 16.01
CA GLU A 527 3.40 -12.75 15.62
C GLU A 527 3.00 -13.73 16.71
N LEU A 528 2.41 -14.85 16.31
CA LEU A 528 2.02 -15.93 17.22
C LEU A 528 3.17 -16.91 17.42
N LYS A 529 3.39 -17.35 18.66
CA LYS A 529 4.46 -18.30 19.00
C LYS A 529 4.29 -19.65 18.30
N PHE A 530 5.42 -20.27 17.97
CA PHE A 530 5.47 -21.66 17.54
C PHE A 530 5.38 -22.62 18.73
N LEU A 531 4.27 -23.35 18.90
CA LEU A 531 4.25 -24.50 19.80
C LEU A 531 4.88 -25.71 19.09
N MET A 532 5.96 -26.24 19.67
CA MET A 532 6.81 -27.35 19.23
C MET A 532 6.08 -28.71 19.12
N LEU A 533 4.94 -28.77 18.44
CA LEU A 533 4.29 -30.01 18.02
C LEU A 533 4.02 -29.92 16.51
N SER A 534 5.12 -29.97 15.75
CA SER A 534 5.20 -30.03 14.27
C SER A 534 4.75 -28.78 13.50
N SER A 535 5.49 -28.46 12.44
CA SER A 535 5.33 -27.25 11.59
C SER A 535 3.97 -27.09 10.91
N LEU A 536 3.13 -28.14 10.90
CA LEU A 536 1.77 -28.07 10.38
C LEU A 536 0.80 -27.30 11.30
N TYR A 537 1.00 -27.31 12.63
CA TYR A 537 0.02 -26.76 13.58
C TYR A 537 0.15 -25.25 13.83
N ALA A 538 1.31 -24.65 13.60
CA ALA A 538 1.48 -23.19 13.76
C ALA A 538 0.57 -22.39 12.81
N SER A 539 0.38 -22.90 11.58
CA SER A 539 -0.57 -22.35 10.61
C SER A 539 -2.04 -22.37 11.09
N LEU A 540 -2.38 -23.24 12.06
CA LEU A 540 -3.73 -23.41 12.56
C LEU A 540 -4.12 -22.30 13.55
N TYR A 541 -3.19 -21.78 14.36
CA TYR A 541 -3.50 -20.68 15.28
C TYR A 541 -3.77 -19.38 14.55
N ALA A 542 -2.91 -19.01 13.59
CA ALA A 542 -3.13 -17.82 12.77
C ALA A 542 -4.42 -17.95 11.95
N LYS A 543 -4.65 -19.12 11.33
CA LYS A 543 -5.88 -19.39 10.57
C LYS A 543 -7.13 -19.35 11.46
N SER A 544 -7.10 -19.98 12.63
CA SER A 544 -8.21 -19.96 13.59
C SER A 544 -8.50 -18.54 14.07
N LEU A 545 -7.47 -17.77 14.40
CA LEU A 545 -7.63 -16.37 14.79
C LEU A 545 -8.24 -15.53 13.66
N LEU A 546 -7.82 -15.74 12.42
CA LEU A 546 -8.40 -15.07 11.25
C LEU A 546 -9.88 -15.41 11.05
N GLU A 547 -10.28 -16.67 11.24
CA GLU A 547 -11.67 -17.10 11.16
C GLU A 547 -12.51 -16.44 12.27
N MET A 548 -12.02 -16.45 13.52
CA MET A 548 -12.68 -15.78 14.64
C MET A 548 -12.80 -14.26 14.46
N LEU A 549 -11.76 -13.60 13.96
CA LEU A 549 -11.81 -12.17 13.63
C LEU A 549 -12.82 -11.88 12.52
N ARG A 550 -12.94 -12.77 11.54
CA ARG A 550 -13.92 -12.64 10.44
C ARG A 550 -15.36 -12.77 10.94
N GLU A 551 -15.61 -13.63 11.93
CA GLU A 551 -16.89 -13.70 12.64
C GLU A 551 -17.21 -12.39 13.37
N ASP A 552 -16.21 -11.77 13.97
CA ASP A 552 -16.32 -10.47 14.63
C ASP A 552 -16.43 -9.29 13.65
N GLY A 553 -16.47 -9.55 12.34
CA GLY A 553 -16.56 -8.54 11.30
C GLY A 553 -15.25 -7.80 11.04
N ILE A 554 -14.11 -8.46 11.21
CA ILE A 554 -12.78 -7.96 10.89
C ILE A 554 -12.18 -8.85 9.79
N PHE A 555 -11.95 -8.28 8.63
CA PHE A 555 -11.34 -8.96 7.49
C PHE A 555 -9.85 -8.63 7.44
N THR A 556 -8.98 -9.62 7.67
CA THR A 556 -7.54 -9.48 7.44
C THR A 556 -6.97 -10.73 6.76
N ARG A 557 -5.68 -10.70 6.42
CA ARG A 557 -4.96 -11.78 5.72
C ARG A 557 -3.73 -12.22 6.55
N PRO A 558 -3.35 -13.50 6.50
CA PRO A 558 -2.14 -13.98 7.16
C PRO A 558 -0.88 -13.52 6.42
N LEU A 559 0.21 -13.38 7.18
CA LEU A 559 1.59 -13.41 6.68
C LEU A 559 2.38 -14.44 7.51
N GLY A 560 2.31 -15.72 7.12
CA GLY A 560 2.79 -16.79 7.98
C GLY A 560 2.03 -16.82 9.31
N ASN A 561 2.77 -16.71 10.42
CA ASN A 561 2.20 -16.63 11.78
C ASN A 561 1.84 -15.19 12.21
N VAL A 562 2.07 -14.21 11.34
CA VAL A 562 1.79 -12.81 11.62
C VAL A 562 0.33 -12.50 11.28
N VAL A 563 -0.36 -11.91 12.24
CA VAL A 563 -1.70 -11.31 12.07
C VAL A 563 -1.57 -9.81 12.29
N TYR A 564 -2.13 -9.04 11.36
CA TYR A 564 -2.04 -7.58 11.41
C TYR A 564 -3.40 -6.94 11.20
N LEU A 565 -3.53 -5.76 11.80
CA LEU A 565 -4.63 -4.82 11.66
C LEU A 565 -4.04 -3.51 11.13
N MET A 566 -4.55 -3.09 9.99
CA MET A 566 -4.10 -1.89 9.30
C MET A 566 -5.28 -0.95 9.12
N SER A 567 -5.18 0.24 9.70
CA SER A 567 -6.17 1.30 9.54
C SER A 567 -5.80 2.24 8.39
N GLY A 568 -6.70 3.18 8.08
CA GLY A 568 -6.40 4.31 7.20
C GLY A 568 -5.87 5.51 7.99
N PRO A 569 -5.22 6.50 7.35
CA PRO A 569 -4.72 7.70 8.02
C PRO A 569 -5.79 8.49 8.77
N CYS A 570 -7.04 8.47 8.28
CA CYS A 570 -8.18 9.17 8.88
C CYS A 570 -9.00 8.31 9.86
N THR A 571 -8.62 7.04 10.08
CA THR A 571 -9.39 6.16 10.98
C THR A 571 -9.30 6.64 12.42
N SER A 572 -10.45 6.80 13.07
CA SER A 572 -10.52 7.30 14.45
C SER A 572 -9.93 6.30 15.46
N PRO A 573 -9.21 6.73 16.52
CA PRO A 573 -8.70 5.84 17.56
C PRO A 573 -9.76 4.95 18.22
N GLU A 574 -11.02 5.40 18.29
CA GLU A 574 -12.14 4.61 18.83
C GLU A 574 -12.46 3.38 17.96
N ILE A 575 -12.20 3.44 16.66
CA ILE A 575 -12.29 2.27 15.78
C ILE A 575 -11.15 1.32 16.11
N CYS A 576 -9.90 1.82 16.15
CA CYS A 576 -8.71 1.02 16.46
C CYS A 576 -8.82 0.32 17.83
N HIS A 577 -9.27 1.02 18.87
CA HIS A 577 -9.56 0.45 20.19
C HIS A 577 -10.52 -0.75 20.09
N ARG A 578 -11.64 -0.62 19.35
CA ARG A 578 -12.59 -1.74 19.17
C ARG A 578 -11.99 -2.92 18.43
N LEU A 579 -11.07 -2.69 17.49
CA LEU A 579 -10.37 -3.76 16.79
C LEU A 579 -9.44 -4.52 17.76
N LEU A 580 -8.66 -3.81 18.56
CA LEU A 580 -7.79 -4.43 19.56
C LEU A 580 -8.57 -5.15 20.67
N ALA A 581 -9.67 -4.58 21.14
CA ALA A 581 -10.50 -5.22 22.16
C ALA A 581 -11.08 -6.57 21.68
N LYS A 582 -11.50 -6.65 20.41
CA LYS A 582 -11.95 -7.89 19.77
C LYS A 582 -10.80 -8.89 19.62
N LEU A 583 -9.64 -8.42 19.14
CA LEU A 583 -8.44 -9.25 19.01
C LEU A 583 -8.01 -9.85 20.35
N LEU A 584 -7.90 -9.02 21.39
CA LEU A 584 -7.53 -9.47 22.74
C LEU A 584 -8.54 -10.48 23.29
N LYS A 585 -9.84 -10.25 23.10
CA LYS A 585 -10.89 -11.20 23.48
C LYS A 585 -10.66 -12.57 22.82
N ARG A 586 -10.38 -12.61 21.52
CA ARG A 586 -10.13 -13.86 20.78
C ARG A 586 -8.81 -14.52 21.18
N LEU A 587 -7.77 -13.75 21.50
CA LEU A 587 -6.54 -14.31 22.05
C LEU A 587 -6.79 -15.04 23.38
N GLY A 588 -7.66 -14.49 24.24
CA GLY A 588 -8.05 -15.13 25.50
C GLY A 588 -8.79 -16.47 25.36
N GLU A 589 -9.33 -16.78 24.18
CA GLU A 589 -9.95 -18.09 23.89
C GLU A 589 -8.90 -19.19 23.70
N PHE A 590 -7.66 -18.84 23.30
CA PHE A 590 -6.57 -19.82 23.13
C PHE A 590 -5.97 -20.32 24.46
N ASN A 591 -6.09 -19.58 25.55
CA ASN A 591 -5.55 -19.98 26.86
C ASN A 591 -6.48 -20.91 27.65
N ARG A 592 -7.73 -21.10 27.18
CA ARG A 592 -8.74 -21.93 27.86
C ARG A 592 -8.89 -23.32 27.24
N ALA A 593 -8.17 -23.59 26.16
CA ALA A 593 -8.03 -24.90 25.52
C ALA A 593 -6.68 -25.51 25.91
#